data_AF-A0A8T5AKE5-F1
#
_entry.id   AF-A0A8T5AKE5-F1
#
_cell.length_a   1.000
_cell.length_b   1.000
_cell.length_c   1.000
_cell.angle_alpha   90.00
_cell.angle_beta   90.00
_cell.angle_gamma   90.00
#
_symmetry.space_group_name_H-M   'P 1'
#
loop_
_entity.id
_entity.type
_entity.pdbx_description
1 polymer ?
#
loop_
_entity_poly.entity_id
_entity_poly.type
_entity_poly.pdbx_seq_one_letter_code
_entity_poly.pdbx_strand_id
1 'polypeptide(L)'
;MADRRWMLLSLASILSLTGIALWCLKAHPGTSYYGEQFIIDEWHLIPFIQFKPITLMVYLGFLAWASFLEGVEDRLRSAGEGFIKFAMVLSALISFGSLYELLFNFSLWGALMAATDVVNPDILVNRFPTAETAVSLVYASKLVLLTFATSSYTICFILRILWKRRS
;
A
#
# COMPACT_ATOMS: atom_id res chain seq x y z
N MET A 1 -19.47 6.92 -20.06
CA MET A 1 -19.95 5.76 -19.29
C MET A 1 -18.74 5.18 -18.60
N ALA A 2 -18.70 5.21 -17.28
CA ALA A 2 -17.67 4.53 -16.49
C ALA A 2 -17.50 3.09 -17.01
N ASP A 3 -16.29 2.73 -17.46
CA ASP A 3 -16.06 1.37 -17.97
C ASP A 3 -16.22 0.39 -16.81
N ARG A 4 -17.32 -0.36 -16.85
CA ARG A 4 -17.75 -1.32 -15.82
C ARG A 4 -16.65 -2.34 -15.52
N ARG A 5 -15.73 -2.61 -16.47
CA ARG A 5 -14.61 -3.53 -16.29
C ARG A 5 -13.64 -3.05 -15.22
N TRP A 6 -13.32 -1.76 -15.18
CA TRP A 6 -12.42 -1.20 -14.17
C TRP A 6 -13.02 -1.25 -12.77
N MET A 7 -14.33 -0.95 -12.65
CA MET A 7 -15.04 -1.06 -11.37
C MET A 7 -15.12 -2.50 -10.88
N LEU A 8 -15.35 -3.46 -11.78
CA LEU A 8 -15.34 -4.90 -11.43
C LEU A 8 -13.95 -5.36 -10.98
N LEU A 9 -12.89 -4.91 -11.66
CA LEU A 9 -11.51 -5.21 -11.28
C LEU A 9 -11.16 -4.63 -9.91
N SER A 10 -11.59 -3.39 -9.64
CA SER A 10 -11.42 -2.75 -8.33
C SER A 10 -12.11 -3.57 -7.23
N LEU A 11 -13.39 -3.92 -7.44
CA LEU A 11 -14.16 -4.71 -6.49
C LEU A 11 -13.56 -6.10 -6.25
N ALA A 12 -13.17 -6.81 -7.31
CA ALA A 12 -12.52 -8.12 -7.21
C ALA A 12 -11.21 -8.04 -6.43
N SER A 13 -10.43 -6.98 -6.63
CA SER A 13 -9.18 -6.73 -5.91
C SER A 13 -9.43 -6.48 -4.41
N ILE A 14 -10.45 -5.68 -4.07
CA ILE A 14 -10.86 -5.44 -2.68
C ILE A 14 -11.30 -6.74 -2.02
N LEU A 15 -12.19 -7.51 -2.66
CA LEU A 15 -12.68 -8.78 -2.11
C LEU A 15 -11.53 -9.77 -1.88
N SER A 16 -10.58 -9.85 -2.81
CA SER A 16 -9.39 -10.71 -2.67
C SER A 16 -8.50 -10.25 -1.53
N LEU A 17 -8.24 -8.95 -1.40
CA LEU A 17 -7.48 -8.36 -0.31
C LEU A 17 -8.14 -8.64 1.04
N THR A 18 -9.45 -8.45 1.14
CA THR A 18 -10.23 -8.76 2.35
C THR A 18 -10.15 -10.24 2.68
N GLY A 19 -10.27 -11.13 1.70
CA GLY A 19 -10.12 -12.57 1.88
C GLY A 19 -8.76 -12.96 2.45
N ILE A 20 -7.67 -12.41 1.90
CA ILE A 20 -6.30 -12.64 2.40
C ILE A 20 -6.16 -12.09 3.82
N ALA A 21 -6.65 -10.89 4.09
CA ALA A 21 -6.55 -10.28 5.41
C ALA A 21 -7.27 -11.11 6.48
N LEU A 22 -8.51 -11.54 6.19
CA LEU A 22 -9.29 -12.39 7.09
C LEU A 22 -8.64 -13.76 7.29
N TRP A 23 -8.05 -14.32 6.24
CA TRP A 23 -7.29 -15.57 6.35
C TRP A 23 -6.10 -15.42 7.30
N CYS A 24 -5.29 -14.36 7.13
CA CYS A 24 -4.10 -14.12 7.97
C CYS A 24 -4.50 -13.95 9.45
N LEU A 25 -5.55 -13.17 9.72
CA LEU A 25 -6.07 -12.94 11.08
C LEU A 25 -6.57 -14.24 11.73
N LYS A 26 -7.18 -15.13 10.94
CA LYS A 26 -7.67 -16.42 11.44
C LYS A 26 -6.55 -17.44 11.64
N ALA A 27 -5.56 -17.46 10.74
CA ALA A 27 -4.43 -18.39 10.78
C ALA A 27 -3.48 -18.07 11.96
N HIS A 28 -3.30 -16.79 12.27
CA HIS A 28 -2.35 -16.33 13.28
C HIS A 28 -3.01 -15.39 14.31
N PRO A 29 -3.85 -15.92 15.23
CA PRO A 29 -4.58 -15.09 16.20
C PRO A 29 -3.72 -14.57 17.36
N GLY A 30 -2.53 -15.15 17.58
CA GLY A 30 -1.64 -14.84 18.72
C GLY A 30 -0.29 -14.30 18.28
N THR A 31 -0.27 -13.15 17.62
CA THR A 31 0.96 -12.50 17.17
C THR A 31 1.67 -11.74 18.28
N SER A 32 2.99 -11.68 18.20
CA SER A 32 3.87 -11.01 19.16
C SER A 32 3.98 -9.50 18.91
N TYR A 33 3.70 -9.05 17.69
CA TYR A 33 3.75 -7.65 17.27
C TYR A 33 2.82 -7.38 16.09
N TYR A 34 2.43 -6.12 15.92
CA TYR A 34 1.52 -5.71 14.87
C TYR A 34 2.11 -6.00 13.48
N GLY A 35 1.30 -6.65 12.65
CA GLY A 35 1.66 -6.96 11.27
C GLY A 35 2.32 -8.31 11.05
N GLU A 36 2.71 -9.02 12.13
CA GLU A 36 3.37 -10.33 12.04
C GLU A 36 2.54 -11.35 11.24
N GLN A 37 1.22 -11.39 11.47
CA GLN A 37 0.30 -12.30 10.78
C GLN A 37 0.32 -12.19 9.25
N PHE A 38 0.80 -11.06 8.70
CA PHE A 38 0.85 -10.84 7.26
C PHE A 38 2.23 -11.12 6.66
N ILE A 39 3.23 -11.43 7.49
CA ILE A 39 4.63 -11.66 7.08
C ILE A 39 5.17 -13.04 7.44
N ILE A 40 4.52 -13.73 8.39
CA ILE A 40 5.01 -15.00 8.94
C ILE A 40 4.95 -16.15 7.91
N ASP A 41 3.93 -16.16 7.06
CA ASP A 41 3.79 -17.17 6.03
C ASP A 41 4.50 -16.78 4.73
N GLU A 42 5.02 -17.80 4.04
CA GLU A 42 5.52 -17.69 2.68
C GLU A 42 4.66 -18.54 1.75
N TRP A 43 4.15 -17.91 0.69
CA TRP A 43 3.31 -18.57 -0.30
C TRP A 43 4.09 -18.80 -1.60
N HIS A 44 3.76 -19.90 -2.27
CA HIS A 44 4.33 -20.32 -3.54
C HIS A 44 3.22 -20.47 -4.59
N LEU A 45 2.68 -19.36 -5.14
CA LEU A 45 1.69 -19.47 -6.23
C LEU A 45 2.33 -19.89 -7.56
N ILE A 46 3.58 -19.48 -7.80
CA ILE A 46 4.32 -19.76 -9.04
C ILE A 46 5.64 -20.41 -8.64
N PRO A 47 6.09 -21.47 -9.35
CA PRO A 47 7.42 -22.04 -9.10
C PRO A 47 8.48 -20.94 -9.08
N PHE A 48 9.38 -21.00 -8.10
CA PHE A 48 10.50 -20.06 -7.89
C PHE A 48 10.13 -18.64 -7.44
N ILE A 49 8.84 -18.29 -7.31
CA ILE A 49 8.42 -17.00 -6.79
C ILE A 49 7.78 -17.20 -5.42
N GLN A 50 8.46 -16.69 -4.39
CA GLN A 50 7.98 -16.67 -3.01
C GLN A 50 7.44 -15.29 -2.70
N PHE A 51 6.29 -15.20 -2.05
CA PHE A 51 5.80 -13.93 -1.53
C PHE A 51 5.07 -14.11 -0.22
N LYS A 52 5.19 -13.10 0.62
CA LYS A 52 4.44 -13.00 1.86
C LYS A 52 3.03 -12.47 1.59
N PRO A 53 2.01 -12.83 2.40
CA PRO A 53 0.64 -12.33 2.24
C PRO A 53 0.56 -10.80 2.09
N ILE A 54 1.33 -10.05 2.88
CA ILE A 54 1.39 -8.59 2.80
C ILE A 54 1.78 -8.08 1.39
N THR A 55 2.59 -8.84 0.64
CA THR A 55 3.03 -8.46 -0.71
C THR A 55 1.85 -8.48 -1.68
N LEU A 56 1.03 -9.54 -1.62
CA LEU A 56 -0.21 -9.60 -2.41
C LEU A 56 -1.18 -8.52 -1.98
N MET A 57 -1.30 -8.25 -0.68
CA MET A 57 -2.17 -7.17 -0.19
C MET A 57 -1.77 -5.81 -0.74
N VAL A 58 -0.46 -5.50 -0.81
CA VAL A 58 0.03 -4.27 -1.45
C VAL A 58 -0.34 -4.22 -2.93
N TYR A 59 -0.11 -5.30 -3.68
CA TYR A 59 -0.43 -5.33 -5.10
C TYR A 59 -1.92 -5.21 -5.38
N LEU A 60 -2.75 -5.96 -4.65
CA LEU A 60 -4.20 -5.91 -4.76
C LEU A 60 -4.75 -4.56 -4.29
N GLY A 61 -4.18 -3.96 -3.24
CA GLY A 61 -4.57 -2.63 -2.77
C GLY A 61 -4.27 -1.55 -3.81
N PHE A 62 -3.09 -1.60 -4.43
CA PHE A 62 -2.73 -0.69 -5.51
C PHE A 62 -3.64 -0.89 -6.73
N LEU A 63 -3.85 -2.14 -7.15
CA LEU A 63 -4.72 -2.49 -8.28
C LEU A 63 -6.17 -2.07 -8.03
N ALA A 64 -6.67 -2.24 -6.80
CA ALA A 64 -7.99 -1.80 -6.40
C ALA A 64 -8.15 -0.29 -6.58
N TRP A 65 -7.16 0.49 -6.10
CA TRP A 65 -7.16 1.95 -6.19
C TRP A 65 -7.01 2.46 -7.62
N ALA A 66 -6.03 1.95 -8.37
CA ALA A 66 -5.79 2.37 -9.74
C ALA A 66 -7.01 2.09 -10.63
N SER A 67 -7.57 0.88 -10.54
CA SER A 67 -8.77 0.50 -11.29
C SER A 67 -10.00 1.30 -10.87
N PHE A 68 -10.12 1.66 -9.58
CA PHE A 68 -11.19 2.55 -9.12
C PHE A 68 -11.11 3.91 -9.82
N LEU A 69 -9.92 4.54 -9.84
CA LEU A 69 -9.71 5.83 -10.50
C LEU A 69 -10.05 5.77 -12.00
N GLU A 70 -9.60 4.74 -12.71
CA GLU A 70 -9.98 4.50 -14.11
C GLU A 70 -11.50 4.36 -14.27
N GLY A 71 -12.16 3.63 -13.37
CA GLY A 71 -13.61 3.47 -13.37
C GLY A 71 -14.39 4.76 -13.12
N VAL A 72 -13.81 5.74 -12.42
CA VAL A 72 -14.47 7.03 -12.16
C VAL A 72 -13.92 8.18 -13.01
N GLU A 73 -13.12 7.91 -14.05
CA GLU A 73 -12.46 8.93 -14.87
C GLU A 73 -13.46 9.96 -15.42
N ASP A 74 -14.58 9.53 -16.00
CA ASP A 74 -15.60 10.43 -16.57
C ASP A 74 -16.14 11.42 -15.53
N ARG A 75 -16.41 10.95 -14.31
CA ARG A 75 -16.92 11.78 -13.21
C ARG A 75 -15.87 12.77 -12.74
N LEU A 76 -14.61 12.33 -12.66
CA LEU A 76 -13.49 13.19 -12.31
C LEU A 76 -13.17 14.20 -13.42
N ARG A 77 -13.40 13.88 -14.70
CA ARG A 77 -13.26 14.83 -15.80
C ARG A 77 -14.30 15.95 -15.77
N SER A 78 -15.52 15.68 -15.30
CA SER A 78 -16.55 16.72 -15.11
C SER A 78 -16.47 17.42 -13.75
N ALA A 79 -15.62 16.98 -12.83
CA ALA A 79 -15.51 17.57 -11.50
C ALA A 79 -14.98 19.01 -11.53
N GLY A 80 -15.43 19.83 -10.57
CA GLY A 80 -15.01 21.22 -10.45
C GLY A 80 -13.49 21.37 -10.29
N GLU A 81 -12.94 22.44 -10.85
CA GLU A 81 -11.49 22.70 -10.84
C GLU A 81 -10.92 22.79 -9.42
N GLY A 82 -11.67 23.39 -8.49
CA GLY A 82 -11.28 23.47 -7.08
C GLY A 82 -11.10 22.09 -6.45
N PHE A 83 -12.01 21.15 -6.71
CA PHE A 83 -11.91 19.77 -6.22
C PHE A 83 -10.67 19.06 -6.79
N ILE A 84 -10.41 19.19 -8.09
CA ILE A 84 -9.25 18.57 -8.73
C ILE A 84 -7.93 19.12 -8.18
N LYS A 85 -7.84 20.45 -8.01
CA LYS A 85 -6.66 21.09 -7.40
C LYS A 85 -6.46 20.63 -5.96
N PHE A 86 -7.53 20.60 -5.15
CA PHE A 86 -7.46 20.12 -3.78
C PHE A 86 -7.00 18.66 -3.71
N ALA A 87 -7.58 17.77 -4.51
CA ALA A 87 -7.19 16.37 -4.57
C ALA A 87 -5.72 16.19 -5.01
N MET A 88 -5.24 17.03 -5.93
CA MET A 88 -3.83 17.02 -6.36
C MET A 88 -2.89 17.44 -5.22
N VAL A 89 -3.20 18.53 -4.52
CA VAL A 89 -2.39 19.00 -3.38
C VAL A 89 -2.39 17.98 -2.25
N LEU A 90 -3.55 17.42 -1.91
CA LEU A 90 -3.66 16.39 -0.89
C LEU A 90 -2.86 15.14 -1.25
N SER A 91 -2.96 14.68 -2.51
CA SER A 91 -2.19 13.53 -2.98
C SER A 91 -0.69 13.80 -2.96
N ALA A 92 -0.26 15.02 -3.32
CA ALA A 92 1.15 15.44 -3.23
C ALA A 92 1.66 15.45 -1.78
N LEU A 93 0.85 15.95 -0.83
CA LEU A 93 1.20 15.94 0.60
C LEU A 93 1.35 14.51 1.13
N ILE A 94 0.40 13.62 0.80
CA ILE A 94 0.44 12.21 1.20
C ILE A 94 1.66 11.52 0.57
N SER A 95 1.94 11.76 -0.71
CA SER A 95 3.11 11.22 -1.41
C SER A 95 4.41 11.69 -0.75
N PHE A 96 4.53 12.98 -0.43
CA PHE A 96 5.69 13.51 0.29
C PHE A 96 5.89 12.86 1.66
N GLY A 97 4.84 12.82 2.48
CA GLY A 97 4.91 12.23 3.82
C GLY A 97 5.21 10.73 3.80
N SER A 98 4.61 9.99 2.87
CA SER A 98 4.87 8.55 2.73
C SER A 98 6.23 8.24 2.10
N LEU A 99 6.78 9.11 1.26
CA LEU A 99 8.16 8.98 0.79
C LEU A 99 9.15 9.17 1.94
N TYR A 100 8.94 10.16 2.80
CA TYR A 100 9.72 10.36 4.02
C TYR A 100 9.61 9.13 4.94
N GLU A 101 8.38 8.72 5.29
CA GLU A 101 7.92 7.35 5.57
C GLU A 101 8.89 6.21 5.21
N LEU A 102 9.00 6.03 3.90
CA LEU A 102 9.65 4.91 3.30
C LEU A 102 11.16 4.98 3.54
N LEU A 103 11.75 6.17 3.36
CA LEU A 103 13.17 6.41 3.58
C LEU A 103 13.55 6.25 5.06
N PHE A 104 12.71 6.74 5.96
CA PHE A 104 12.89 6.56 7.40
C PHE A 104 12.88 5.08 7.77
N ASN A 105 11.89 4.31 7.30
CA ASN A 105 11.81 2.88 7.56
C ASN A 105 13.04 2.13 7.04
N PHE A 106 13.49 2.38 5.81
CA PHE A 106 14.71 1.75 5.27
C PHE A 106 15.98 2.14 6.04
N SER A 107 16.07 3.39 6.48
CA SER A 107 17.18 3.85 7.33
C SER A 107 17.17 3.13 8.68
N LEU A 108 16.00 2.96 9.27
CA LEU A 108 15.81 2.24 10.53
C LEU A 108 16.13 0.75 10.41
N TRP A 109 15.76 0.10 9.28
CA TRP A 109 16.21 -1.28 9.00
C TRP A 109 17.73 -1.37 9.01
N GLY A 110 18.40 -0.51 8.23
CA GLY A 110 19.86 -0.54 8.11
C GLY A 110 20.54 -0.32 9.46
N ALA A 111 20.05 0.65 10.24
CA ALA A 111 20.57 0.93 11.57
C ALA A 111 20.39 -0.26 12.53
N LEU A 112 19.20 -0.90 12.55
CA LEU A 112 18.94 -2.04 13.43
C LEU A 112 19.74 -3.27 13.03
N MET A 113 19.85 -3.59 11.74
CA MET A 113 20.67 -4.71 11.27
C MET A 113 22.13 -4.53 11.67
N ALA A 114 22.68 -3.32 11.48
CA ALA A 114 24.04 -3.00 11.85
C ALA A 114 24.28 -3.02 13.37
N ALA A 115 23.28 -2.68 14.18
CA ALA A 115 23.39 -2.63 15.64
C ALA A 115 23.15 -3.98 16.33
N THR A 116 22.47 -4.93 15.68
CA THR A 116 22.01 -6.18 16.30
C THR A 116 22.56 -7.45 15.65
N ASP A 117 23.39 -7.32 14.61
CA ASP A 117 23.89 -8.42 13.76
C ASP A 117 22.76 -9.30 13.15
N VAL A 118 21.53 -8.78 13.14
CA VAL A 118 20.38 -9.46 12.53
C VAL A 118 20.52 -9.39 11.01
N VAL A 119 20.61 -10.56 10.39
CA VAL A 119 20.71 -10.70 8.92
C VAL A 119 19.32 -10.76 8.27
N ASN A 120 18.30 -11.26 8.99
CA ASN A 120 16.95 -11.38 8.46
C ASN A 120 16.11 -10.12 8.78
N PRO A 121 15.71 -9.31 7.78
CA PRO A 121 14.90 -8.13 8.03
C PRO A 121 13.47 -8.44 8.52
N ASP A 122 12.97 -9.67 8.32
CA ASP A 122 11.60 -10.03 8.70
C ASP A 122 11.35 -10.00 10.21
N ILE A 123 12.39 -10.21 11.00
CA ILE A 123 12.32 -10.20 12.47
C ILE A 123 12.57 -8.81 13.05
N LEU A 124 12.81 -7.80 12.21
CA LEU A 124 13.03 -6.43 12.67
C LEU A 124 11.70 -5.76 13.01
N VAL A 125 11.65 -5.20 14.22
CA VAL A 125 10.44 -4.64 14.81
C VAL A 125 10.77 -3.28 15.41
N ASN A 126 9.95 -2.28 15.09
CA ASN A 126 10.01 -1.00 15.79
C ASN A 126 9.24 -1.12 17.11
N ARG A 127 9.93 -1.01 18.24
CA ARG A 127 9.35 -1.10 19.60
C ARG A 127 9.12 0.25 20.27
N PHE A 128 9.36 1.35 19.56
CA PHE A 128 9.13 2.69 20.08
C PHE A 128 7.68 3.13 19.83
N PRO A 129 6.99 3.77 20.80
CA PRO A 129 7.48 4.16 22.13
C PRO A 129 7.40 3.03 23.17
N THR A 130 6.60 1.99 22.95
CA THR A 130 6.43 0.87 23.89
C THR A 130 6.44 -0.49 23.19
N ALA A 131 6.89 -1.53 23.89
CA ALA A 131 6.92 -2.89 23.35
C ALA A 131 5.52 -3.46 23.04
N GLU A 132 4.47 -2.99 23.71
CA GLU A 132 3.08 -3.36 23.44
C GLU A 132 2.58 -2.86 22.08
N THR A 133 3.17 -1.77 21.58
CA THR A 133 2.83 -1.17 20.28
C THR A 133 3.84 -1.52 19.19
N ALA A 134 4.61 -2.58 19.41
CA ALA A 134 5.66 -2.98 18.51
C ALA A 134 5.09 -3.36 17.12
N VAL A 135 5.71 -2.84 16.05
CA VAL A 135 5.25 -3.04 14.66
C VAL A 135 6.35 -3.66 13.83
N SER A 136 6.00 -4.70 13.06
CA SER A 136 6.90 -5.26 12.05
C SER A 136 7.32 -4.17 11.06
N LEU A 137 8.62 -4.00 10.90
CA LEU A 137 9.15 -3.02 9.96
C LEU A 137 8.87 -3.41 8.51
N VAL A 138 8.82 -4.71 8.20
CA VAL A 138 8.43 -5.24 6.88
C VAL A 138 6.99 -4.90 6.54
N TYR A 139 6.09 -5.11 7.50
CA TYR A 139 4.68 -4.77 7.35
C TYR A 139 4.49 -3.26 7.15
N ALA A 140 5.06 -2.45 8.06
CA ALA A 140 4.94 -0.99 8.01
C ALA A 140 5.49 -0.41 6.69
N SER A 141 6.69 -0.85 6.27
CA SER A 141 7.31 -0.37 5.03
C SER A 141 6.45 -0.67 3.80
N LYS A 142 5.81 -1.84 3.75
CA LYS A 142 4.92 -2.23 2.66
C LYS A 142 3.62 -1.43 2.63
N LEU A 143 3.03 -1.13 3.78
CA LEU A 143 1.87 -0.24 3.84
C LEU A 143 2.21 1.19 3.43
N VAL A 144 3.34 1.72 3.91
CA VAL A 144 3.83 3.05 3.53
C VAL A 144 4.12 3.11 2.03
N LEU A 145 4.73 2.06 1.47
CA LEU A 145 4.93 1.93 0.02
C LEU A 145 3.60 1.94 -0.75
N LEU A 146 2.57 1.24 -0.26
CA LEU A 146 1.23 1.28 -0.87
C LEU A 146 0.63 2.68 -0.84
N THR A 147 0.74 3.39 0.28
CA THR A 147 0.28 4.79 0.41
C THR A 147 1.04 5.70 -0.55
N PHE A 148 2.35 5.53 -0.67
CA PHE A 148 3.18 6.28 -1.62
C PHE A 148 2.78 5.99 -3.06
N ALA A 149 2.62 4.72 -3.43
CA ALA A 149 2.25 4.32 -4.77
C ALA A 149 0.86 4.82 -5.18
N THR A 150 -0.14 4.69 -4.30
CA THR A 150 -1.53 5.12 -4.58
C THR A 150 -1.65 6.64 -4.68
N SER A 151 -1.00 7.39 -3.79
CA SER A 151 -0.96 8.86 -3.85
C SER A 151 -0.23 9.36 -5.10
N SER A 152 0.94 8.79 -5.42
CA SER A 152 1.70 9.14 -6.63
C SER A 152 0.93 8.80 -7.91
N TYR A 153 0.27 7.65 -7.96
CA TYR A 153 -0.61 7.29 -9.08
C TYR A 153 -1.77 8.27 -9.22
N THR A 154 -2.37 8.71 -8.11
CA THR A 154 -3.45 9.72 -8.12
C THR A 154 -2.97 11.04 -8.73
N ILE A 155 -1.75 11.48 -8.41
CA ILE A 155 -1.14 12.68 -9.03
C ILE A 155 -1.02 12.49 -10.54
N CYS A 156 -0.40 11.39 -10.99
CA CYS A 156 -0.24 11.08 -12.41
C CYS A 156 -1.60 11.03 -13.14
N PHE A 157 -2.59 10.42 -12.51
CA PHE A 157 -3.94 10.31 -13.04
C PHE A 157 -4.63 11.68 -13.16
N ILE A 158 -4.52 12.54 -12.15
CA ILE A 158 -5.06 13.90 -12.20
C ILE A 158 -4.37 14.72 -13.28
N LEU A 159 -3.03 14.66 -13.38
CA LEU A 159 -2.28 15.34 -14.44
C LEU A 159 -2.75 14.90 -15.83
N ARG A 160 -3.00 13.59 -16.02
CA ARG A 160 -3.59 13.04 -17.25
C ARG A 160 -4.96 13.62 -17.54
N ILE A 161 -5.84 13.76 -16.54
CA ILE A 161 -7.16 14.39 -16.70
C ILE A 161 -7.02 15.86 -17.10
N LEU A 162 -6.16 16.62 -16.41
CA LEU A 162 -5.94 18.04 -16.68
C LEU A 162 -5.40 18.28 -18.09
N TRP A 163 -4.49 17.42 -18.56
CA TRP A 163 -4.00 17.45 -19.94
C TRP A 163 -5.14 17.29 -20.94
N LYS A 164 -5.98 16.26 -20.76
CA LYS A 164 -7.13 15.98 -21.64
C LYS A 164 -8.22 17.05 -21.60
N ARG A 165 -8.31 17.87 -20.55
CA ARG A 165 -9.25 19.02 -20.48
C ARG A 165 -8.79 20.21 -21.30
N ARG A 166 -7.49 20.30 -21.60
CA ARG A 166 -6.88 21.42 -22.35
C ARG A 166 -6.83 21.17 -23.87
N SER A 167 -6.89 19.90 -24.30
CA SER A 167 -6.98 19.46 -25.69
C SER A 167 -8.42 19.43 -26.17
#